data_AF-A0A1A5DAP6-F1
#
_entry.id   AF-A0A1A5DAP6-F1
#
_cell.length_a   1.000
_cell.length_b   1.000
_cell.length_c   1.000
_cell.angle_alpha   90.00
_cell.angle_beta   90.00
_cell.angle_gamma   90.00
#
_symmetry.space_group_name_H-M   'P 1'
#
loop_
_entity.id
_entity.type
_entity.pdbx_description
1 polymer ?
#
loop_
_entity_poly.entity_id
_entity_poly.type
_entity_poly.pdbx_seq_one_letter_code
_entity_poly.pdbx_strand_id
1 'polypeptide(L)'
;MAMILVLLICIWLHSRGSMTIYQDYTDALWTTVTPILSVGAFFLVKWLEFSDEIAAWIALAVLVLMGLQILVQTYRSNGPSLYFLLSLYAKVVLFTLYLFLMILLLLGGTTKTERRRRRGWAIAASVMFAFFTAWICRNRQFSHIDDYLAGRT
;
A
#
# COMPACT_ATOMS: atom_id res chain seq x y z
N MET A 1 -10.20 15.91 8.05
CA MET A 1 -9.38 16.72 8.98
C MET A 1 -8.64 15.83 9.99
N ALA A 2 -9.34 15.12 10.87
CA ALA A 2 -8.69 14.26 11.88
C ALA A 2 -7.71 13.22 11.30
N MET A 3 -8.09 12.54 10.20
CA MET A 3 -7.21 11.52 9.60
C MET A 3 -5.88 12.06 9.06
N ILE A 4 -5.91 13.24 8.44
CA ILE A 4 -4.72 13.89 7.89
C ILE A 4 -3.80 14.34 9.03
N LEU A 5 -4.37 14.89 10.12
CA LEU A 5 -3.60 15.24 11.32
C LEU A 5 -2.91 14.03 11.93
N VAL A 6 -3.61 12.90 12.09
CA VAL A 6 -2.99 11.67 12.60
C VAL A 6 -1.89 11.17 11.66
N LEU A 7 -2.09 11.22 10.34
CA LEU A 7 -1.04 10.87 9.38
C LEU A 7 0.19 11.77 9.51
N LEU A 8 0.01 13.09 9.69
CA LEU A 8 1.13 14.02 9.91
C LEU A 8 1.88 13.71 11.21
N ILE A 9 1.17 13.35 12.28
CA ILE A 9 1.77 12.88 13.54
C ILE A 9 2.57 11.59 13.30
N CYS A 10 2.01 10.64 12.54
CA CYS A 10 2.71 9.41 12.17
C CYS A 10 4.01 9.70 11.39
N ILE A 11 3.97 10.60 10.41
CA ILE A 11 5.16 11.01 9.64
C ILE A 11 6.18 11.71 10.54
N TRP A 12 5.74 12.53 11.47
CA TRP A 12 6.62 13.20 12.43
C TRP A 12 7.27 12.22 13.41
N LEU A 13 6.51 11.27 13.98
CA LEU A 13 7.07 10.19 14.82
C LEU A 13 8.05 9.32 14.03
N HIS A 14 7.75 9.11 12.74
CA HIS A 14 8.64 8.38 11.85
C HIS A 14 9.97 9.11 11.62
N SER A 15 9.95 10.40 11.32
CA SER A 15 11.16 11.18 11.10
C SER A 15 12.03 11.30 12.34
N ARG A 16 11.44 11.22 13.55
CA ARG A 16 12.15 11.20 14.84
C ARG A 16 12.76 9.85 15.21
N GLY A 17 12.50 8.79 14.45
CA GLY A 17 12.98 7.44 14.76
C GLY A 17 12.16 6.70 15.82
N SER A 18 11.07 7.29 16.32
CA SER A 18 10.22 6.68 17.37
C SER A 18 9.29 5.59 16.82
N MET A 19 8.95 5.65 15.54
CA MET A 19 8.08 4.70 14.85
C MET A 19 8.60 4.42 13.45
N THR A 20 8.35 3.24 12.90
CA THR A 20 8.66 2.91 11.51
C THR A 20 7.37 2.65 10.72
N ILE A 21 7.11 3.48 9.70
CA ILE A 21 6.01 3.29 8.75
C ILE A 21 6.40 2.18 7.78
N TYR A 22 7.38 2.45 6.91
CA TYR A 22 7.98 1.45 6.03
C TYR A 22 9.42 1.21 6.45
N GLN A 23 9.79 -0.05 6.65
CA GLN A 23 11.16 -0.41 7.00
C GLN A 23 12.10 -0.19 5.81
N ASP A 24 11.69 -0.61 4.62
CA ASP A 24 12.48 -0.53 3.39
C ASP A 24 11.57 -0.49 2.14
N TYR A 25 12.19 -0.48 0.95
CA TYR A 25 11.44 -0.47 -0.32
C TYR A 25 10.64 -1.74 -0.55
N THR A 26 11.07 -2.89 -0.01
CA THR A 26 10.38 -4.17 -0.15
C THR A 26 9.08 -4.17 0.68
N ASP A 27 9.10 -3.68 1.92
CA ASP A 27 7.92 -3.50 2.77
C ASP A 27 6.89 -2.57 2.11
N ALA A 28 7.37 -1.43 1.60
CA ALA A 28 6.53 -0.45 0.95
C ALA A 28 5.88 -0.98 -0.34
N LEU A 29 6.68 -1.69 -1.16
CA LEU A 29 6.19 -2.35 -2.36
C LEU A 29 5.16 -3.42 -1.99
N TRP A 30 5.50 -4.33 -1.07
CA TRP A 30 4.64 -5.43 -0.64
C TRP A 30 3.28 -4.92 -0.13
N THR A 31 3.30 -3.87 0.70
CA THR A 31 2.09 -3.22 1.20
C THR A 31 1.23 -2.66 0.06
N THR A 32 1.84 -2.06 -0.95
CA THR A 32 1.14 -1.44 -2.07
C THR A 32 0.58 -2.47 -3.05
N VAL A 33 1.33 -3.54 -3.36
CA VAL A 33 0.92 -4.54 -4.34
C VAL A 33 -0.07 -5.55 -3.78
N THR A 34 -0.07 -5.82 -2.47
CA THR A 34 -0.97 -6.80 -1.83
C THR A 34 -2.44 -6.64 -2.25
N PRO A 35 -3.08 -5.47 -2.09
CA PRO A 35 -4.47 -5.30 -2.52
C PRO A 35 -4.64 -5.36 -4.05
N ILE A 36 -3.64 -4.92 -4.82
CA ILE A 36 -3.67 -4.98 -6.30
C ILE A 36 -3.63 -6.43 -6.77
N LEU A 37 -2.76 -7.26 -6.18
CA LEU A 37 -2.63 -8.68 -6.49
C LEU A 37 -3.84 -9.48 -6.01
N SER A 38 -4.46 -9.13 -4.88
CA SER A 38 -5.71 -9.73 -4.44
C SER A 38 -6.84 -9.50 -5.46
N VAL A 39 -7.05 -8.25 -5.90
CA VAL A 39 -8.03 -7.92 -6.95
C VAL A 39 -7.63 -8.56 -8.29
N GLY A 40 -6.35 -8.55 -8.63
CA GLY A 40 -5.83 -9.22 -9.83
C GLY A 40 -6.09 -10.72 -9.84
N ALA A 41 -5.95 -11.38 -8.68
CA ALA A 41 -6.23 -12.80 -8.52
C ALA A 41 -7.72 -13.11 -8.73
N PHE A 42 -8.62 -12.25 -8.25
CA PHE A 42 -10.06 -12.38 -8.54
C PHE A 42 -10.30 -12.41 -10.05
N PHE A 43 -9.82 -11.41 -10.79
CA PHE A 43 -10.03 -11.31 -12.23
C PHE A 43 -9.32 -12.42 -13.00
N LEU A 44 -8.15 -12.88 -12.55
CA LEU A 44 -7.43 -14.00 -13.15
C LEU A 44 -8.24 -15.30 -13.02
N VAL A 45 -8.78 -15.60 -11.83
CA VAL A 45 -9.60 -16.80 -11.62
C VAL A 45 -10.91 -16.72 -12.40
N LYS A 46 -11.51 -15.53 -12.51
CA LYS A 46 -12.67 -15.30 -13.39
C LYS A 46 -12.35 -15.50 -14.86
N TRP A 47 -11.16 -15.09 -15.30
CA TRP A 47 -10.70 -15.29 -16.67
C TRP A 47 -10.47 -16.77 -16.98
N LEU A 48 -10.14 -17.58 -15.97
CA LEU A 48 -10.09 -19.04 -16.04
C LEU A 48 -11.48 -19.72 -15.91
N GLU A 49 -12.57 -18.95 -16.04
CA GLU A 49 -13.96 -19.42 -16.08
C GLU A 49 -14.47 -20.11 -14.79
N PHE A 50 -13.82 -19.89 -13.65
CA PHE A 50 -14.32 -20.35 -12.34
C PHE A 50 -15.50 -19.48 -11.84
N SER A 51 -16.24 -20.01 -10.85
CA SER A 51 -17.34 -19.30 -10.19
C SER A 51 -16.88 -18.07 -9.41
N ASP A 52 -17.79 -17.12 -9.19
CA ASP A 52 -17.51 -15.89 -8.42
C ASP A 52 -17.09 -16.19 -6.97
N GLU A 53 -17.66 -17.25 -6.38
CA GLU A 53 -17.32 -17.70 -5.03
C GLU A 53 -15.86 -18.15 -4.94
N ILE A 54 -15.41 -18.98 -5.89
CA ILE A 54 -14.02 -19.46 -5.93
C ILE A 54 -13.07 -18.27 -6.14
N ALA A 55 -13.38 -17.38 -7.09
CA ALA A 55 -12.58 -16.18 -7.34
C ALA A 55 -12.45 -15.30 -6.10
N ALA A 56 -13.55 -15.11 -5.35
CA ALA A 56 -13.55 -14.34 -4.10
C ALA A 56 -12.69 -15.00 -3.01
N TRP A 57 -12.79 -16.32 -2.84
CA TRP A 57 -11.97 -17.06 -1.86
C TRP A 57 -10.48 -16.99 -2.18
N ILE A 58 -10.10 -17.10 -3.47
CA ILE A 58 -8.70 -16.97 -3.88
C ILE A 58 -8.18 -15.55 -3.64
N ALA A 59 -8.97 -14.53 -4.01
CA ALA A 59 -8.60 -13.14 -3.76
C ALA A 59 -8.42 -12.84 -2.26
N LEU A 60 -9.31 -13.36 -1.42
CA LEU A 60 -9.22 -13.26 0.03
C LEU A 60 -7.99 -14.00 0.56
N ALA A 61 -7.70 -15.21 0.07
CA ALA A 61 -6.52 -15.97 0.47
C ALA A 61 -5.23 -15.21 0.16
N VAL A 62 -5.10 -14.62 -1.03
CA VAL A 62 -3.95 -13.77 -1.40
C VAL A 62 -3.84 -12.56 -0.47
N LEU A 63 -4.96 -11.87 -0.21
CA LEU A 63 -4.98 -10.71 0.67
C LEU A 63 -4.53 -11.06 2.10
N VAL A 64 -5.05 -12.15 2.66
CA VAL A 64 -4.76 -12.58 4.03
C VAL A 64 -3.31 -13.04 4.16
N LEU A 65 -2.82 -13.88 3.23
CA LEU A 65 -1.46 -14.39 3.30
C LEU A 65 -0.41 -13.28 3.16
N MET A 66 -0.58 -12.40 2.16
CA MET A 66 0.33 -11.27 1.99
C MET A 66 0.16 -10.22 3.09
N GLY A 67 -1.08 -9.98 3.54
CA GLY A 67 -1.41 -9.04 4.61
C GLY A 67 -0.83 -9.44 5.95
N LEU A 68 -0.79 -10.75 6.26
CA LEU A 68 -0.15 -11.27 7.45
C LEU A 68 1.34 -10.91 7.49
N GLN A 69 2.02 -10.93 6.35
CA GLN A 69 3.42 -10.51 6.30
C GLN A 69 3.60 -9.02 6.62
N ILE A 70 2.68 -8.16 6.15
CA ILE A 70 2.67 -6.73 6.50
C ILE A 70 2.53 -6.57 8.02
N LEU A 71 1.64 -7.35 8.65
CA LEU A 71 1.45 -7.32 10.11
C LEU A 71 2.72 -7.76 10.85
N VAL A 72 3.31 -8.90 10.47
CA VAL A 72 4.54 -9.43 11.07
C VAL A 72 5.67 -8.41 10.99
N GLN A 73 5.89 -7.81 9.82
CA GLN A 73 6.97 -6.86 9.61
C GLN A 73 6.74 -5.54 10.34
N THR A 74 5.50 -5.06 10.35
CA THR A 74 5.14 -3.84 11.08
C THR A 74 5.28 -4.05 12.59
N TYR A 75 4.93 -5.25 13.09
CA TYR A 75 5.10 -5.64 14.49
C TYR A 75 6.58 -5.73 14.87
N ARG A 76 7.43 -6.36 14.05
CA ARG A 76 8.88 -6.41 14.30
C ARG A 76 9.52 -5.03 14.33
N SER A 77 9.06 -4.13 13.46
CA SER A 77 9.59 -2.77 13.36
C SER A 77 9.19 -1.85 14.52
N ASN A 78 8.08 -2.13 15.22
CA ASN A 78 7.50 -1.21 16.21
C ASN A 78 7.21 -1.84 17.59
N GLY A 79 7.35 -3.15 17.72
CA GLY A 79 7.01 -3.92 18.91
C GLY A 79 5.51 -3.93 19.25
N PRO A 80 5.12 -4.52 20.40
CA PRO A 80 3.75 -4.51 20.91
C PRO A 80 3.38 -3.14 21.51
N SER A 81 3.36 -2.09 20.69
CA SER A 81 3.13 -0.71 21.12
C SER A 81 2.04 -0.03 20.29
N LEU A 82 1.60 1.15 20.73
CA LEU A 82 0.70 2.01 19.94
C LEU A 82 1.31 2.33 18.56
N TYR A 83 2.64 2.35 18.43
CA TYR A 83 3.33 2.61 17.17
C TYR A 83 3.08 1.54 16.11
N PHE A 84 2.82 0.29 16.51
CA PHE A 84 2.35 -0.74 15.58
C PHE A 84 1.02 -0.34 14.93
N LEU A 85 0.03 0.05 15.74
CA LEU A 85 -1.29 0.46 15.25
C LEU A 85 -1.21 1.75 14.43
N LEU A 86 -0.41 2.73 14.88
CA LEU A 86 -0.21 4.00 14.16
C LEU A 86 0.53 3.81 12.83
N SER A 87 1.46 2.85 12.75
CA SER A 87 2.14 2.50 11.51
C SER A 87 1.19 1.82 10.53
N LEU A 88 0.40 0.83 10.96
CA LEU A 88 -0.64 0.21 10.12
C LEU A 88 -1.67 1.24 9.63
N TYR A 89 -2.10 2.12 10.54
CA TYR A 89 -2.98 3.23 10.19
C TYR A 89 -2.37 4.11 9.09
N ALA A 90 -1.10 4.52 9.24
CA ALA A 90 -0.43 5.33 8.23
C ALA A 90 -0.35 4.62 6.87
N LYS A 91 0.00 3.32 6.85
CA LYS A 91 0.01 2.50 5.63
C LYS A 91 -1.36 2.50 4.92
N VAL A 92 -2.44 2.26 5.67
CA VAL A 92 -3.80 2.23 5.14
C VAL A 92 -4.24 3.60 4.63
N VAL A 93 -3.98 4.67 5.38
CA VAL A 93 -4.39 6.03 5.00
C VAL A 93 -3.62 6.50 3.76
N LEU A 94 -2.29 6.30 3.71
CA LEU A 94 -1.49 6.66 2.54
C LEU A 94 -2.00 5.96 1.27
N PHE A 95 -2.25 4.65 1.37
CA PHE A 95 -2.75 3.90 0.23
C PHE A 95 -4.18 4.28 -0.15
N THR A 96 -5.06 4.50 0.83
CA THR A 96 -6.45 4.93 0.57
C THR A 96 -6.49 6.31 -0.09
N LEU A 97 -5.67 7.25 0.35
CA LEU A 97 -5.55 8.58 -0.27
C LEU A 97 -5.07 8.48 -1.71
N TYR A 98 -4.09 7.61 -1.97
CA TYR A 98 -3.62 7.33 -3.32
C TYR A 98 -4.75 6.74 -4.20
N LEU A 99 -5.44 5.70 -3.74
CA LEU A 99 -6.56 5.11 -4.49
C LEU A 99 -7.69 6.11 -4.73
N PHE A 100 -8.04 6.91 -3.73
CA PHE A 100 -9.06 7.95 -3.86
C PHE A 100 -8.68 8.97 -4.95
N LEU A 101 -7.44 9.45 -4.95
CA LEU A 101 -6.93 10.34 -5.99
C LEU A 101 -6.99 9.68 -7.38
N MET A 102 -6.58 8.41 -7.48
CA MET A 102 -6.62 7.66 -8.75
C MET A 102 -8.05 7.48 -9.27
N ILE A 103 -9.01 7.16 -8.39
CA ILE A 103 -10.43 7.03 -8.75
C ILE A 103 -10.97 8.36 -9.28
N LEU A 104 -10.70 9.47 -8.60
CA LEU A 104 -11.13 10.81 -9.04
C LEU A 104 -10.56 11.21 -10.40
N LEU A 105 -9.32 10.82 -10.68
CA LEU A 105 -8.65 11.13 -11.95
C LEU A 105 -9.15 10.21 -13.08
N LEU A 106 -9.30 8.91 -12.83
CA LEU A 106 -9.63 7.93 -13.86
C LEU A 106 -11.12 7.85 -14.20
N LEU A 107 -12.01 8.06 -13.23
CA LEU A 107 -13.46 8.05 -13.45
C LEU A 107 -14.02 9.42 -13.85
N GLY A 108 -13.21 10.49 -13.77
CA GLY A 108 -13.62 11.84 -14.13
C GLY A 108 -13.51 12.17 -15.62
N GLY A 109 -14.24 13.21 -16.03
CA GLY A 109 -14.10 13.86 -17.34
C GLY A 109 -15.15 13.48 -18.37
N THR A 110 -15.74 14.50 -19.00
CA THR A 110 -16.85 14.35 -19.94
C THR A 110 -16.38 14.21 -21.39
N THR A 111 -15.23 14.80 -21.73
CA THR A 111 -14.67 14.79 -23.09
C THR A 111 -13.44 13.88 -23.21
N LYS A 112 -13.15 13.41 -24.45
CA LYS A 112 -11.95 12.59 -24.73
C LYS A 112 -10.66 13.32 -24.36
N THR A 113 -10.57 14.63 -24.64
CA THR A 113 -9.39 15.45 -24.32
C THR A 113 -9.19 15.59 -22.82
N GLU A 114 -10.26 15.82 -22.06
CA GLU A 114 -10.19 15.90 -20.60
C GLU A 114 -9.77 14.57 -19.97
N ARG A 115 -10.34 13.45 -20.44
CA ARG A 115 -9.94 12.11 -19.99
C ARG A 115 -8.45 11.83 -20.26
N ARG A 116 -7.93 12.23 -21.42
CA ARG A 116 -6.49 12.09 -21.73
C ARG A 116 -5.62 12.93 -20.78
N ARG A 117 -6.01 14.17 -20.50
CA ARG A 117 -5.31 15.04 -19.55
C ARG A 117 -5.32 14.46 -18.14
N ARG A 118 -6.47 13.96 -17.68
CA ARG A 118 -6.61 13.32 -16.35
C ARG A 118 -5.78 12.04 -16.24
N ARG A 119 -5.67 11.24 -17.30
CA ARG A 119 -4.72 10.10 -17.34
C ARG A 119 -3.28 10.55 -17.16
N GLY A 120 -2.87 11.67 -17.78
CA GLY A 120 -1.55 12.27 -17.55
C GLY A 120 -1.33 12.64 -16.08
N TRP A 121 -2.33 13.25 -15.44
CA TRP A 121 -2.30 13.54 -14.00
C TRP A 121 -2.28 12.28 -13.14
N ALA A 122 -2.97 11.22 -13.53
CA ALA A 122 -2.95 9.94 -12.83
C ALA A 122 -1.55 9.33 -12.83
N ILE A 123 -0.85 9.37 -13.98
CA ILE A 123 0.56 8.94 -14.07
C ILE A 123 1.44 9.78 -13.16
N ALA A 124 1.30 11.11 -13.20
CA ALA A 124 2.07 12.01 -12.33
C ALA A 124 1.81 11.74 -10.83
N ALA A 125 0.55 11.48 -10.46
CA ALA A 125 0.17 11.11 -9.09
C ALA A 125 0.79 9.77 -8.66
N SER A 126 0.81 8.75 -9.53
CA SER A 126 1.48 7.48 -9.26
C SER A 126 2.99 7.63 -9.06
N VAL A 127 3.65 8.44 -9.89
CA VAL A 127 5.09 8.72 -9.74
C VAL A 127 5.36 9.46 -8.43
N MET A 128 4.54 10.45 -8.09
CA MET A 128 4.66 11.20 -6.84
C MET A 128 4.42 10.30 -5.62
N PHE A 129 3.43 9.42 -5.68
CA PHE A 129 3.16 8.43 -4.64
C PHE A 129 4.34 7.47 -4.47
N ALA A 130 4.88 6.91 -5.56
CA ALA A 130 6.05 6.04 -5.51
C ALA A 130 7.26 6.75 -4.90
N PHE A 131 7.55 7.99 -5.35
CA PHE A 131 8.65 8.78 -4.83
C PHE A 131 8.47 9.09 -3.33
N PHE A 132 7.28 9.53 -2.93
CA PHE A 132 6.97 9.87 -1.54
C PHE A 132 7.06 8.64 -0.62
N THR A 133 6.51 7.52 -1.06
CA THR A 133 6.57 6.24 -0.34
C THR A 133 8.02 5.77 -0.20
N ALA A 134 8.83 5.86 -1.25
CA ALA A 134 10.26 5.57 -1.18
C ALA A 134 11.02 6.53 -0.24
N TRP A 135 10.67 7.82 -0.25
CA TRP A 135 11.28 8.82 0.62
C TRP A 135 10.97 8.58 2.11
N ILE A 136 9.77 8.06 2.43
CA ILE A 136 9.36 7.68 3.79
C ILE A 136 10.05 6.41 4.29
N CYS A 137 10.61 5.57 3.43
CA CYS A 137 11.23 4.32 3.89
C CYS A 137 12.40 4.62 4.84
N ARG A 138 12.47 3.90 5.97
CA ARG A 138 13.56 4.02 6.96
C ARG A 138 14.90 3.72 6.31
N ASN A 139 14.97 2.59 5.60
CA ASN A 139 16.13 2.15 4.86
C ASN A 139 15.86 2.31 3.36
N ARG A 140 16.73 3.05 2.68
CA ARG A 140 16.59 3.38 1.25
C ARG A 140 17.16 2.29 0.33
N GLN A 141 16.75 1.05 0.57
CA GLN A 141 17.22 -0.13 -0.17
C GLN A 141 16.11 -1.17 -0.33
N PHE A 142 16.28 -2.09 -1.26
CA PHE A 142 15.45 -3.30 -1.33
C PHE A 142 16.09 -4.39 -0.48
N SER A 143 15.29 -4.99 0.39
CA SER A 143 15.67 -6.24 1.07
C SER A 143 15.34 -7.44 0.17
N HIS A 144 16.14 -8.49 0.26
CA HIS A 144 15.83 -9.76 -0.39
C HIS A 144 14.46 -10.27 0.08
N ILE A 145 13.69 -10.84 -0.85
CA ILE A 145 12.33 -11.33 -0.57
C ILE A 145 12.38 -12.42 0.51
N ASP A 146 13.38 -13.28 0.50
CA ASP A 146 13.51 -14.35 1.50
C ASP A 146 13.73 -13.80 2.92
N ASP A 147 14.51 -12.74 3.05
CA ASP A 147 14.71 -12.04 4.32
C ASP A 147 13.45 -11.30 4.74
N TYR A 148 12.76 -10.67 3.78
CA TYR A 148 11.50 -10.02 4.03
C TYR A 148 10.40 -11.01 4.45
N LEU A 149 10.33 -12.20 3.86
CA LEU A 149 9.35 -13.23 4.24
C LEU A 149 9.69 -13.88 5.58
N ALA A 150 10.98 -14.09 5.87
CA ALA A 150 11.43 -14.60 7.15
C ALA A 150 11.40 -13.54 8.29
N GLY A 151 11.11 -12.28 7.95
CA GLY A 151 11.06 -11.16 8.90
C GLY A 151 12.43 -10.69 9.41
N ARG A 152 13.51 -10.96 8.67
CA ARG A 152 14.90 -10.70 9.09
C ARG A 152 15.42 -9.29 8.76
N THR A 153 14.52 -8.39 8.35
CA THR A 153 14.78 -7.02 7.85
C THR A 153 14.56 -5.95 8.91
#